data_AF-A0A9X3MSC0-F1
#
_entry.id   AF-A0A9X3MSC0-F1
#
_cell.length_a   1.000
_cell.length_b   1.000
_cell.length_c   1.000
_cell.angle_alpha   90.00
_cell.angle_beta   90.00
_cell.angle_gamma   90.00
#
_symmetry.space_group_name_H-M   'P 1'
#
loop_
_entity.id
_entity.type
_entity.pdbx_description
1 polymer ?
#
loop_
_entity_poly.entity_id
_entity_poly.type
_entity_poly.pdbx_seq_one_letter_code
_entity_poly.pdbx_strand_id
1 'polypeptide(L)'
;MRSPAILLALALALTGCGGIQSTSSFGDVPLVLGDTPGADEAGVFLATARGYDEAEGVTLNVARSGDADFRLVSTPPRGCVVVMAIVRPAKLVLCADEVTLQDERPKVLAVVRALSRGYTQAQLEPDEAVSAMTGQVPGLDRDQLSTELDKVAPTWTAGAPYFGELSAGPGRDPTVVPDARKEN
;
A
#
# COMPACT_ATOMS: atom_id res chain seq x y z
N MET A 1 5.05 73.68 -14.75
CA MET A 1 3.97 73.11 -13.92
C MET A 1 3.59 71.76 -14.50
N ARG A 2 3.84 70.68 -13.73
CA ARG A 2 3.07 69.42 -13.58
C ARG A 2 2.67 68.64 -14.86
N SER A 3 2.87 67.35 -15.06
CA SER A 3 3.67 66.22 -14.53
C SER A 3 3.27 65.03 -15.45
N PRO A 4 4.16 64.10 -15.82
CA PRO A 4 3.78 62.87 -16.50
C PRO A 4 3.51 61.76 -15.47
N ALA A 5 2.41 61.02 -15.62
CA ALA A 5 2.13 59.84 -14.81
C ALA A 5 1.65 58.70 -15.72
N ILE A 6 2.63 57.96 -16.26
CA ILE A 6 2.46 56.62 -16.82
C ILE A 6 2.71 55.65 -15.66
N LEU A 7 1.67 54.95 -15.22
CA LEU A 7 1.71 53.83 -14.27
C LEU A 7 0.71 52.80 -14.82
N LEU A 8 1.18 51.86 -15.65
CA LEU A 8 1.58 50.50 -15.24
C LEU A 8 0.42 49.74 -14.56
N ALA A 9 -0.57 49.33 -15.36
CA ALA A 9 -1.56 48.33 -14.95
C ALA A 9 -1.02 46.94 -15.31
N LEU A 10 -0.32 46.35 -14.33
CA LEU A 10 0.25 45.01 -14.35
C LEU A 10 -0.87 43.96 -14.29
N ALA A 11 -0.95 43.12 -15.32
CA ALA A 11 -1.85 41.99 -15.41
C ALA A 11 -1.39 40.83 -14.50
N LEU A 12 -2.05 40.63 -13.35
CA LEU A 12 -1.90 39.42 -12.53
C LEU A 12 -3.27 39.00 -11.98
N ALA A 13 -3.83 37.93 -12.54
CA ALA A 13 -4.65 36.95 -11.83
C ALA A 13 -4.98 35.75 -12.74
N LEU A 14 -3.96 34.93 -13.05
CA LEU A 14 -4.19 33.50 -13.27
C LEU A 14 -3.67 32.75 -12.04
N THR A 15 -4.41 32.81 -10.94
CA THR A 15 -4.35 31.78 -9.91
C THR A 15 -5.11 30.56 -10.43
N GLY A 16 -4.46 29.82 -11.33
CA GLY A 16 -4.84 28.44 -11.59
C GLY A 16 -4.45 27.63 -10.35
N CYS A 17 -5.43 27.29 -9.52
CA CYS A 17 -5.29 26.20 -8.58
C CYS A 17 -5.24 24.92 -9.43
N GLY A 18 -4.07 24.63 -9.98
CA GLY A 18 -3.76 23.33 -10.54
C GLY A 18 -3.69 22.36 -9.38
N GLY A 19 -4.86 21.92 -8.91
CA GLY A 19 -4.93 20.69 -8.13
C GLY A 19 -4.30 19.63 -9.01
N ILE A 20 -3.08 19.24 -8.66
CA ILE A 20 -2.55 17.94 -9.03
C ILE A 20 -3.53 16.95 -8.42
N GLN A 21 -4.57 16.64 -9.17
CA GLN A 21 -5.18 15.35 -9.11
C GLN A 21 -4.06 14.45 -9.58
N SER A 22 -3.32 13.86 -8.63
CA SER A 22 -2.61 12.62 -8.88
C SER A 22 -3.69 11.66 -9.37
N THR A 23 -3.91 11.64 -10.68
CA THR A 23 -4.79 10.66 -11.31
C THR A 23 -4.16 9.33 -10.95
N SER A 24 -4.84 8.51 -10.14
CA SER A 24 -4.41 7.15 -9.89
C SER A 24 -4.18 6.51 -11.25
N SER A 25 -2.91 6.26 -11.58
CA SER A 25 -2.51 5.83 -12.93
C SER A 25 -3.14 4.48 -13.29
N PHE A 26 -3.51 3.71 -12.26
CA PHE A 26 -4.12 2.40 -12.37
C PHE A 26 -5.54 2.33 -11.79
N GLY A 27 -6.08 3.45 -11.28
CA GLY A 27 -7.44 3.51 -10.74
C GLY A 27 -7.67 2.67 -9.49
N ASP A 28 -8.90 2.17 -9.37
CA ASP A 28 -9.37 1.27 -8.33
C ASP A 28 -8.75 -0.12 -8.46
N VAL A 29 -8.09 -0.59 -7.41
CA VAL A 29 -7.40 -1.88 -7.37
C VAL A 29 -7.95 -2.74 -6.24
N PRO A 30 -8.77 -3.77 -6.55
CA PRO A 30 -9.25 -4.70 -5.54
C PRO A 30 -8.10 -5.45 -4.87
N LEU A 31 -8.09 -5.45 -3.54
CA LEU A 31 -7.18 -6.25 -2.71
C LEU A 31 -8.02 -7.12 -1.78
N VAL A 32 -7.96 -8.44 -2.00
CA VAL A 32 -8.68 -9.39 -1.14
C VAL A 32 -7.80 -9.83 0.03
N LEU A 33 -8.31 -9.67 1.25
CA LEU A 33 -7.69 -10.14 2.48
C LEU A 33 -8.32 -11.48 2.93
N GLY A 34 -7.76 -12.10 3.95
CA GLY A 34 -8.32 -13.30 4.56
C GLY A 34 -9.70 -13.04 5.20
N ASP A 35 -10.45 -14.11 5.49
CA ASP A 35 -11.82 -14.01 5.99
C ASP A 35 -11.90 -13.33 7.38
N THR A 36 -10.91 -13.58 8.25
CA THR A 36 -10.88 -13.06 9.61
C THR A 36 -9.91 -11.88 9.71
N PRO A 37 -10.38 -10.67 10.06
CA PRO A 37 -9.50 -9.54 10.32
C PRO A 37 -8.50 -9.87 11.43
N GLY A 38 -7.24 -9.47 11.27
CA GLY A 38 -6.20 -9.69 12.26
C GLY A 38 -5.08 -8.66 12.17
N ALA A 39 -4.27 -8.56 13.23
CA ALA A 39 -3.24 -7.53 13.35
C ALA A 39 -2.22 -7.50 12.19
N ASP A 40 -1.98 -8.63 11.52
CA ASP A 40 -1.12 -8.70 10.33
C ASP A 40 -1.63 -7.85 9.15
N GLU A 41 -2.90 -7.44 9.14
CA GLU A 41 -3.48 -6.60 8.09
C GLU A 41 -3.33 -5.10 8.38
N ALA A 42 -2.86 -4.71 9.58
CA ALA A 42 -2.84 -3.31 10.01
C ALA A 42 -2.02 -2.41 9.06
N GLY A 43 -0.96 -2.93 8.45
CA GLY A 43 -0.18 -2.23 7.44
C GLY A 43 -0.97 -1.89 6.17
N VAL A 44 -1.94 -2.72 5.77
CA VAL A 44 -2.84 -2.44 4.64
C VAL A 44 -3.75 -1.27 4.98
N PHE A 45 -4.42 -1.33 6.14
CA PHE A 45 -5.35 -0.29 6.56
C PHE A 45 -4.66 1.03 6.86
N LEU A 46 -3.41 1.01 7.33
CA LEU A 46 -2.63 2.23 7.48
C LEU A 46 -2.23 2.80 6.11
N ALA A 47 -1.89 1.97 5.13
CA ALA A 47 -1.58 2.43 3.77
C ALA A 47 -2.74 3.22 3.16
N THR A 48 -3.95 2.67 3.23
CA THR A 48 -5.17 3.33 2.71
C THR A 48 -5.53 4.56 3.51
N ALA A 49 -5.49 4.50 4.85
CA ALA A 49 -5.83 5.64 5.70
C ALA A 49 -4.87 6.84 5.53
N ARG A 50 -3.61 6.56 5.20
CA ARG A 50 -2.58 7.60 4.96
C ARG A 50 -2.46 8.00 3.49
N GLY A 51 -3.25 7.42 2.58
CA GLY A 51 -3.20 7.69 1.14
C GLY A 51 -1.87 7.27 0.50
N TYR A 52 -1.18 6.28 1.05
CA TYR A 52 0.07 5.78 0.49
C TYR A 52 -0.16 5.07 -0.83
N ASP A 53 -1.27 4.37 -0.97
CA ASP A 53 -1.72 3.78 -2.23
C ASP A 53 -1.96 4.85 -3.29
N GLU A 54 -2.75 5.89 -2.97
CA GLU A 54 -3.06 6.95 -3.93
C GLU A 54 -1.78 7.68 -4.39
N ALA A 55 -0.82 7.86 -3.48
CA ALA A 55 0.49 8.44 -3.78
C ALA A 55 1.32 7.58 -4.76
N GLU A 56 1.11 6.26 -4.78
CA GLU A 56 1.74 5.34 -5.75
C GLU A 56 0.89 5.17 -7.03
N GLY A 57 -0.26 5.84 -7.12
CA GLY A 57 -1.12 5.82 -8.29
C GLY A 57 -2.14 4.68 -8.32
N VAL A 58 -2.40 4.02 -7.19
CA VAL A 58 -3.42 2.96 -7.03
C VAL A 58 -4.39 3.36 -5.93
N THR A 59 -5.68 3.06 -6.07
CA THR A 59 -6.65 3.23 -4.97
C THR A 59 -7.06 1.84 -4.51
N LEU A 60 -6.56 1.40 -3.34
CA LEU A 60 -6.79 0.02 -2.88
C LEU A 60 -8.20 -0.14 -2.33
N ASN A 61 -8.99 -0.99 -2.99
CA ASN A 61 -10.31 -1.38 -2.53
C ASN A 61 -10.21 -2.70 -1.76
N VAL A 62 -10.12 -2.59 -0.44
CA VAL A 62 -9.96 -3.72 0.46
C VAL A 62 -11.29 -4.48 0.58
N ALA A 63 -11.25 -5.77 0.22
CA ALA A 63 -12.40 -6.67 0.30
C ALA A 63 -12.02 -7.98 1.02
N ARG A 64 -13.03 -8.71 1.47
CA ARG A 64 -12.86 -10.06 2.07
C ARG A 64 -13.06 -11.19 1.05
N SER A 65 -13.72 -10.90 -0.06
CA SER A 65 -14.03 -11.86 -1.11
C SER A 65 -14.23 -11.16 -2.45
N GLY A 66 -14.15 -11.93 -3.53
CA GLY A 66 -14.38 -11.45 -4.88
C GLY A 66 -13.21 -11.71 -5.82
N ASP A 67 -13.38 -11.26 -7.05
CA ASP A 67 -12.35 -11.27 -8.08
C ASP A 67 -11.41 -10.08 -7.84
N ALA A 68 -10.12 -10.38 -7.72
CA ALA A 68 -9.09 -9.40 -7.41
C ALA A 68 -7.76 -9.87 -7.96
N ASP A 69 -7.02 -8.94 -8.55
CA ASP A 69 -5.67 -9.15 -9.04
C ASP A 69 -4.68 -9.35 -7.88
N PHE A 70 -5.00 -8.82 -6.69
CA PHE A 70 -4.12 -8.88 -5.52
C PHE A 70 -4.80 -9.58 -4.36
N ARG A 71 -4.06 -10.46 -3.69
CA ARG A 71 -4.55 -11.21 -2.53
C ARG A 71 -3.51 -11.27 -1.43
N LEU A 72 -3.94 -10.98 -0.19
CA LEU A 72 -3.15 -11.17 1.02
C LEU A 72 -3.58 -12.47 1.68
N VAL A 73 -2.82 -13.55 1.47
CA VAL A 73 -3.23 -14.92 1.86
C VAL A 73 -2.07 -15.76 2.37
N SER A 74 -2.38 -16.78 3.18
CA SER A 74 -1.39 -17.78 3.60
C SER A 74 -1.14 -18.85 2.53
N THR A 75 -2.16 -19.16 1.72
CA THR A 75 -2.09 -20.17 0.65
C THR A 75 -2.54 -19.54 -0.67
N PRO A 76 -1.61 -19.16 -1.56
CA PRO A 76 -1.96 -18.59 -2.87
C PRO A 76 -2.77 -19.56 -3.73
N PRO A 77 -3.85 -19.11 -4.39
CA PRO A 77 -4.55 -19.93 -5.37
C PRO A 77 -3.71 -20.14 -6.63
N ARG A 78 -4.12 -21.09 -7.49
CA ARG A 78 -3.48 -21.28 -8.80
C ARG A 78 -3.61 -20.01 -9.65
N GLY A 79 -2.58 -19.69 -10.42
CA GLY A 79 -2.51 -18.46 -11.21
C GLY A 79 -2.14 -17.21 -10.40
N CYS A 80 -1.90 -17.33 -9.09
CA CYS A 80 -1.39 -16.24 -8.27
C CYS A 80 0.11 -16.42 -8.02
N VAL A 81 0.92 -15.46 -8.46
CA VAL A 81 2.36 -15.44 -8.24
C VAL A 81 2.64 -14.63 -6.97
N VAL A 82 3.39 -15.22 -6.04
CA VAL A 82 3.78 -14.51 -4.81
C VAL A 82 4.84 -13.47 -5.14
N VAL A 83 4.61 -12.23 -4.73
CA VAL A 83 5.50 -11.10 -5.05
C VAL A 83 6.11 -10.45 -3.81
N MET A 84 5.52 -10.62 -2.63
CA MET A 84 5.99 -10.01 -1.39
C MET A 84 5.62 -10.85 -0.17
N ALA A 85 6.56 -11.02 0.77
CA ALA A 85 6.28 -11.69 2.05
C ALA A 85 5.88 -10.66 3.13
N ILE A 86 4.73 -10.86 3.76
CA ILE A 86 4.25 -9.97 4.83
C ILE A 86 4.76 -10.43 6.19
N VAL A 87 4.54 -11.71 6.51
CA VAL A 87 4.92 -12.31 7.80
C VAL A 87 5.96 -13.38 7.55
N ARG A 88 7.08 -13.31 8.28
CA ARG A 88 8.21 -14.24 8.09
C ARG A 88 8.19 -15.39 9.11
N PRO A 89 8.59 -16.62 8.71
CA PRO A 89 8.82 -17.06 7.32
C PRO A 89 7.47 -17.10 6.56
N ALA A 90 7.40 -16.56 5.34
CA ALA A 90 6.21 -16.38 4.46
C ALA A 90 4.89 -17.08 4.88
N LYS A 91 4.33 -16.70 6.04
CA LYS A 91 3.08 -17.23 6.62
C LYS A 91 1.88 -16.49 6.05
N LEU A 92 2.11 -15.25 5.66
CA LEU A 92 1.19 -14.38 4.97
C LEU A 92 1.98 -13.72 3.85
N VAL A 93 1.42 -13.76 2.64
CA VAL A 93 2.07 -13.22 1.45
C VAL A 93 1.08 -12.39 0.65
N LEU A 94 1.61 -11.39 -0.05
CA LEU A 94 0.91 -10.77 -1.17
C LEU A 94 1.20 -11.59 -2.42
N CYS A 95 0.15 -12.06 -3.07
CA CYS A 95 0.23 -12.62 -4.41
C CYS A 95 -0.54 -11.73 -5.40
N ALA A 96 -0.03 -11.69 -6.62
CA ALA A 96 -0.64 -11.00 -7.75
C ALA A 96 -1.09 -12.04 -8.80
N ASP A 97 -2.18 -11.77 -9.50
CA ASP A 97 -2.58 -12.54 -10.67
C ASP A 97 -1.44 -12.58 -11.70
N GLU A 98 -1.22 -13.75 -12.28
CA GLU A 98 -0.10 -13.98 -13.21
C GLU A 98 -0.19 -13.09 -14.44
N VAL A 99 -1.39 -12.87 -14.99
CA VAL A 99 -1.59 -12.00 -16.16
C VAL A 99 -1.32 -10.55 -15.78
N THR A 100 -1.88 -10.08 -14.65
CA THR A 100 -1.60 -8.73 -14.16
C THR A 100 -0.11 -8.51 -13.91
N LEU A 101 0.62 -9.50 -13.39
CA LEU A 101 2.05 -9.39 -13.16
C LEU A 101 2.85 -9.24 -14.46
N GLN A 102 2.45 -9.91 -15.54
CA GLN A 102 3.13 -9.82 -16.83
C GLN A 102 2.74 -8.56 -17.60
N ASP A 103 1.45 -8.25 -17.67
CA ASP A 103 0.91 -7.22 -18.58
C ASP A 103 0.89 -5.83 -17.91
N GLU A 104 0.76 -5.78 -16.58
CA GLU A 104 0.61 -4.55 -15.80
C GLU A 104 1.66 -4.49 -14.67
N ARG A 105 2.89 -4.94 -14.90
CA ARG A 105 3.97 -4.92 -13.90
C ARG A 105 4.09 -3.58 -13.14
N PRO A 106 4.00 -2.39 -13.77
CA PRO A 106 4.01 -1.12 -13.04
C PRO A 106 2.91 -0.98 -11.97
N LYS A 107 1.70 -1.52 -12.21
CA LYS A 107 0.61 -1.58 -11.22
C LYS A 107 1.00 -2.44 -10.02
N VAL A 108 1.62 -3.61 -10.28
CA VAL A 108 2.14 -4.48 -9.21
C VAL A 108 3.19 -3.76 -8.37
N LEU A 109 4.14 -3.06 -9.01
CA LEU A 109 5.16 -2.29 -8.30
C LEU A 109 4.54 -1.19 -7.43
N ALA A 110 3.53 -0.47 -7.94
CA ALA A 110 2.80 0.54 -7.18
C ALA A 110 2.12 -0.03 -5.93
N VAL A 111 1.40 -1.15 -6.06
CA VAL A 111 0.79 -1.85 -4.90
C VAL A 111 1.85 -2.28 -3.89
N VAL A 112 2.97 -2.84 -4.36
CA VAL A 112 4.07 -3.27 -3.48
C VAL A 112 4.71 -2.08 -2.75
N ARG A 113 4.90 -0.93 -3.41
CA ARG A 113 5.39 0.30 -2.75
C ARG A 113 4.42 0.81 -1.69
N ALA A 114 3.14 0.89 -2.02
CA ALA A 114 2.10 1.37 -1.13
C ALA A 114 2.05 0.53 0.16
N LEU A 115 2.01 -0.79 0.00
CA LEU A 115 2.02 -1.71 1.14
C LEU A 115 3.35 -1.66 1.88
N SER A 116 4.50 -1.61 1.20
CA SER A 116 5.79 -1.48 1.87
C SER A 116 5.84 -0.25 2.79
N ARG A 117 5.29 0.88 2.36
CA ARG A 117 5.16 2.09 3.17
C ARG A 117 4.20 1.88 4.34
N GLY A 118 3.02 1.31 4.10
CA GLY A 118 2.02 1.06 5.15
C GLY A 118 2.53 0.14 6.26
N TYR A 119 3.17 -0.97 5.90
CA TYR A 119 3.73 -1.91 6.87
C TYR A 119 4.94 -1.35 7.62
N THR A 120 5.83 -0.65 6.92
CA THR A 120 6.97 0.01 7.57
C THR A 120 6.49 1.08 8.56
N GLN A 121 5.51 1.90 8.15
CA GLN A 121 4.94 2.91 9.05
C GLN A 121 4.20 2.27 10.23
N ALA A 122 3.46 1.17 10.00
CA ALA A 122 2.75 0.48 11.08
C ALA A 122 3.71 -0.13 12.12
N GLN A 123 4.94 -0.49 11.74
CA GLN A 123 5.99 -0.89 12.69
C GLN A 123 6.53 0.29 13.50
N LEU A 124 6.62 1.47 12.90
CA LEU A 124 7.13 2.68 13.54
C LEU A 124 6.08 3.33 14.46
N GLU A 125 4.82 3.28 14.04
CA GLU A 125 3.69 3.97 14.66
C GLU A 125 2.49 3.01 14.82
N PRO A 126 2.59 2.01 15.71
CA PRO A 126 1.57 0.97 15.87
C PRO A 126 0.22 1.53 16.31
N ASP A 127 0.19 2.55 17.17
CA ASP A 127 -1.05 3.18 17.63
C ASP A 127 -1.85 3.82 16.48
N GLU A 128 -1.16 4.34 15.47
CA GLU A 128 -1.81 4.87 14.28
C GLU A 128 -2.38 3.75 13.42
N ALA A 129 -1.64 2.66 13.26
CA ALA A 129 -2.11 1.49 12.53
C ALA A 129 -3.37 0.88 13.17
N VAL A 130 -3.39 0.77 14.51
CA VAL A 130 -4.58 0.35 15.27
C VAL A 130 -5.74 1.30 15.03
N SER A 131 -5.50 2.61 15.06
CA SER A 131 -6.54 3.62 14.83
C SER A 131 -7.09 3.56 13.40
N ALA A 132 -6.22 3.40 12.41
CA ALA A 132 -6.60 3.26 11.02
C ALA A 132 -7.46 2.01 10.78
N MET A 133 -7.06 0.87 11.36
CA MET A 133 -7.78 -0.39 11.20
C MET A 133 -9.11 -0.40 11.94
N THR A 134 -9.16 0.03 13.21
CA THR A 134 -10.42 0.11 13.98
C THR A 134 -11.42 1.12 13.40
N GLY A 135 -10.94 2.16 12.71
CA GLY A 135 -11.79 3.10 12.00
C GLY A 135 -12.39 2.56 10.70
N GLN A 136 -11.75 1.57 10.06
CA GLN A 136 -12.18 0.98 8.79
C GLN A 136 -12.90 -0.38 8.95
N VAL A 137 -12.63 -1.10 10.04
CA VAL A 137 -13.20 -2.42 10.31
C VAL A 137 -14.08 -2.36 11.58
N PRO A 138 -15.42 -2.32 11.42
CA PRO A 138 -16.33 -2.27 12.56
C PRO A 138 -16.21 -3.50 13.46
N GLY A 139 -16.32 -3.28 14.77
CA GLY A 139 -16.41 -4.37 15.76
C GLY A 139 -15.07 -4.91 16.26
N LEU A 140 -13.94 -4.33 15.86
CA LEU A 140 -12.63 -4.67 16.44
C LEU A 140 -12.47 -4.09 17.84
N ASP A 141 -11.94 -4.90 18.75
CA ASP A 141 -11.48 -4.42 20.06
C ASP A 141 -10.09 -3.79 19.92
N ARG A 142 -9.98 -2.50 20.28
CA ARG A 142 -8.77 -1.71 20.08
C ARG A 142 -7.60 -2.21 20.93
N ASP A 143 -7.85 -2.56 22.18
CA ASP A 143 -6.82 -2.94 23.14
C ASP A 143 -6.28 -4.34 22.81
N GLN A 144 -7.18 -5.25 22.41
CA GLN A 144 -6.81 -6.55 21.87
C GLN A 144 -5.97 -6.38 20.60
N LEU A 145 -6.42 -5.56 19.63
CA LEU A 145 -5.70 -5.35 18.38
C LEU A 145 -4.31 -4.77 18.62
N SER A 146 -4.18 -3.78 19.53
CA SER A 146 -2.88 -3.23 19.94
C SER A 146 -1.97 -4.31 20.52
N THR A 147 -2.48 -5.13 21.43
CA THR A 147 -1.73 -6.23 22.04
C THR A 147 -1.27 -7.28 21.03
N GLU A 148 -2.10 -7.56 20.02
CA GLU A 148 -1.75 -8.49 18.93
C GLU A 148 -0.71 -7.87 17.99
N LEU A 149 -0.87 -6.60 17.65
CA LEU A 149 0.02 -5.86 16.77
C LEU A 149 1.45 -5.78 17.34
N ASP A 150 1.59 -5.50 18.63
CA ASP A 150 2.89 -5.47 19.32
C ASP A 150 3.65 -6.79 19.19
N LYS A 151 2.92 -7.91 19.08
CA LYS A 151 3.51 -9.25 18.93
C LYS A 151 3.89 -9.55 17.49
N VAL A 152 3.04 -9.18 16.52
CA VAL A 152 3.22 -9.60 15.12
C VAL A 152 4.06 -8.62 14.30
N ALA A 153 3.96 -7.31 14.55
CA ALA A 153 4.65 -6.29 13.75
C ALA A 153 6.18 -6.53 13.65
N PRO A 154 6.91 -6.92 14.72
CA PRO A 154 8.34 -7.25 14.62
C PRO A 154 8.66 -8.44 13.69
N THR A 155 7.69 -9.34 13.47
CA THR A 155 7.85 -10.55 12.66
C THR A 155 7.69 -10.30 11.16
N TRP A 156 7.24 -9.12 10.77
CA TRP A 156 7.02 -8.81 9.36
C TRP A 156 8.33 -8.64 8.59
N THR A 157 9.27 -7.88 9.16
CA THR A 157 10.63 -7.74 8.60
C THR A 157 11.51 -8.90 9.08
N ALA A 158 11.41 -9.29 10.35
CA ALA A 158 12.12 -10.43 10.97
C ALA A 158 13.62 -10.55 10.60
N GLY A 159 14.35 -9.43 10.58
CA GLY A 159 15.78 -9.40 10.26
C GLY A 159 16.13 -9.47 8.78
N ALA A 160 15.15 -9.45 7.88
CA ALA A 160 15.39 -9.22 6.46
C ALA A 160 15.96 -7.80 6.23
N PRO A 161 16.76 -7.60 5.18
CA PRO A 161 17.37 -6.29 4.88
C PRO A 161 16.32 -5.21 4.53
N TYR A 162 15.10 -5.61 4.21
CA TYR A 162 13.95 -4.74 3.94
C TYR A 162 12.66 -5.54 4.13
N PHE A 163 11.57 -4.84 4.44
CA PHE A 163 10.22 -5.44 4.48
C PHE A 163 9.85 -6.00 3.10
N GLY A 164 9.13 -7.13 3.07
CA GLY A 164 8.64 -7.72 1.83
C GLY A 164 9.57 -8.75 1.18
N GLU A 165 10.82 -8.89 1.63
CA GLU A 165 11.80 -9.81 1.02
C GLU A 165 11.25 -11.23 0.89
N LEU A 166 11.36 -11.77 -0.33
CA LEU A 166 10.82 -13.05 -0.72
C LEU A 166 11.96 -13.94 -1.23
N SER A 167 12.08 -15.12 -0.62
CA SER A 167 13.00 -16.14 -1.11
C SER A 167 12.47 -16.79 -2.39
N ALA A 168 13.37 -17.02 -3.35
CA ALA A 168 13.07 -17.67 -4.61
C ALA A 168 12.42 -19.05 -4.42
N GLY A 169 11.53 -19.42 -5.34
CA GLY A 169 10.86 -20.71 -5.34
C GLY A 169 9.77 -20.80 -6.40
N PRO A 170 9.14 -21.97 -6.58
CA PRO A 170 8.04 -22.15 -7.53
C PRO A 170 6.87 -21.22 -7.21
N GLY A 171 6.29 -20.57 -8.24
CA GLY A 171 5.16 -19.65 -8.07
C GLY A 171 5.50 -18.36 -7.31
N ARG A 172 6.78 -17.96 -7.30
CA ARG A 172 7.27 -16.76 -6.62
C ARG A 172 8.10 -15.91 -7.57
N ASP A 173 7.89 -14.61 -7.56
CA ASP A 173 8.75 -13.64 -8.21
C ASP A 173 9.48 -12.80 -7.15
N PRO A 174 10.73 -13.16 -6.77
CA PRO A 174 11.50 -12.43 -5.75
C PRO A 174 12.04 -11.08 -6.25
N THR A 175 11.86 -10.74 -7.53
CA THR A 175 12.40 -9.51 -8.13
C THR A 175 11.52 -8.29 -7.93
N VAL A 176 10.22 -8.49 -7.67
CA VAL A 176 9.22 -7.41 -7.59
C VAL A 176 9.54 -6.40 -6.49
N VAL A 177 9.81 -6.86 -5.26
CA VAL A 177 10.13 -5.95 -4.14
C VAL A 177 11.45 -5.19 -4.38
N PRO A 178 12.56 -5.83 -4.80
CA PRO A 178 13.76 -5.11 -5.24
C PRO A 178 13.51 -4.06 -6.32
N ASP A 179 12.71 -4.36 -7.34
CA ASP A 179 12.41 -3.42 -8.43
C ASP A 179 11.58 -2.24 -7.93
N ALA A 180 10.55 -2.51 -7.11
CA ALA A 180 9.70 -1.49 -6.52
C ALA A 180 10.49 -0.47 -5.68
N ARG A 181 11.63 -0.89 -5.11
CA ARG A 181 12.52 -0.03 -4.31
C ARG A 181 13.48 0.83 -5.13
N LYS A 182 13.76 0.50 -6.40
CA LYS A 182 14.70 1.26 -7.25
C LYS A 182 14.10 2.57 -7.75
N GLU A 183 12.78 2.66 -7.78
CA GLU A 183 12.03 3.79 -8.33
C GLU A 183 11.81 4.94 -7.32
N ASN A 184 12.43 4.85 -6.13
CA ASN A 184 12.41 5.88 -5.07
C ASN A 184 13.82 6.42 -4.76
#